data_AF-A0A820MZL2-F1
#
_entry.id   AF-A0A820MZL2-F1
#
_cell.length_a   1.000
_cell.length_b   1.000
_cell.length_c   1.000
_cell.angle_alpha   90.00
_cell.angle_beta   90.00
_cell.angle_gamma   90.00
#
_symmetry.space_group_name_H-M   'P 1'
#
loop_
_entity.id
_entity.type
_entity.pdbx_description
1 polymer ?
#
loop_
_entity_poly.entity_id
_entity_poly.type
_entity_poly.pdbx_seq_one_letter_code
_entity_poly.pdbx_strand_id
1 'polypeptide(L)'
;MASTSGKRCTLSIDQKSEILEALKSKKPDDVAKDFNIGYSTVKKVRPNEEEIRKIALNNGNLNRKRKRESPNEEIGEALIAWFHQMRVQNATINGPLMLEKAKQLSITLGHQDFEPSHGWLERLKSRHNIKFIKVSGERAAADQAGAENWINNVLPVVIEDYDLNDVLQCG
;
A
#
# COMPACT_ATOMS: atom_id res chain seq x y z
N MET A 1 -40.10 16.44 12.68
CA MET A 1 -38.85 15.66 12.74
C MET A 1 -38.21 15.68 11.35
N ALA A 2 -37.09 16.38 11.17
CA ALA A 2 -36.45 16.49 9.87
C ALA A 2 -35.69 15.18 9.57
N SER A 3 -36.20 14.41 8.62
CA SER A 3 -35.53 13.21 8.12
C SER A 3 -34.36 13.64 7.24
N THR A 4 -33.15 13.66 7.80
CA THR A 4 -31.93 13.92 7.03
C THR A 4 -31.62 12.70 6.17
N SER A 5 -32.17 12.67 4.95
CA SER A 5 -31.68 11.77 3.90
C SER A 5 -30.26 12.21 3.52
N GLY A 6 -29.28 11.76 4.30
CA GLY A 6 -27.87 12.08 4.08
C GLY A 6 -27.37 11.39 2.81
N LYS A 7 -26.77 12.16 1.91
CA LYS A 7 -26.04 11.63 0.75
C LYS A 7 -25.08 10.54 1.25
N ARG A 8 -25.10 9.37 0.59
CA ARG A 8 -24.29 8.21 0.98
C ARG A 8 -22.80 8.56 0.87
N CYS A 9 -22.17 8.88 2.00
CA CYS A 9 -20.75 9.19 2.05
C CYS A 9 -19.95 7.89 1.97
N THR A 10 -19.00 7.81 1.02
CA THR A 10 -18.10 6.65 0.88
C THR A 10 -16.72 7.04 1.36
N LEU A 11 -16.31 6.44 2.48
CA LEU A 11 -15.05 6.72 3.17
C LEU A 11 -13.92 5.85 2.59
N SER A 12 -12.74 6.44 2.39
CA SER A 12 -11.51 5.72 2.07
C SER A 12 -11.00 4.94 3.29
N ILE A 13 -10.07 3.99 3.10
CA ILE A 13 -9.37 3.32 4.21
C ILE A 13 -8.62 4.34 5.06
N ASP A 14 -8.02 5.35 4.42
CA ASP A 14 -7.35 6.47 5.07
C ASP A 14 -8.29 7.24 6.01
N GLN A 15 -9.42 7.73 5.49
CA GLN A 15 -10.42 8.45 6.28
C GLN A 15 -11.00 7.58 7.42
N LYS A 16 -11.19 6.28 7.18
CA LYS A 16 -11.63 5.35 8.23
C LYS A 16 -10.58 5.19 9.32
N SER A 17 -9.30 5.18 8.97
CA SER A 17 -8.20 5.10 9.93
C SER A 17 -8.13 6.38 10.77
N GLU A 18 -8.31 7.54 10.16
CA GLU A 18 -8.35 8.83 10.87
C GLU A 18 -9.55 8.91 11.84
N ILE A 19 -10.72 8.41 11.43
CA ILE A 19 -11.90 8.28 12.31
C ILE A 19 -11.60 7.38 13.51
N LEU A 20 -10.89 6.25 13.31
CA LEU A 20 -10.53 5.33 14.39
C LEU A 20 -9.55 5.99 15.38
N GLU A 21 -8.59 6.77 14.90
CA GLU A 21 -7.68 7.54 15.76
C GLU A 21 -8.44 8.63 16.53
N ALA A 22 -9.35 9.36 15.88
CA ALA A 22 -10.17 10.38 16.52
C ALA A 22 -11.09 9.80 17.60
N LEU A 23 -11.62 8.59 17.41
CA LEU A 23 -12.46 7.88 18.38
C LEU A 23 -11.73 7.47 19.67
N LYS A 24 -10.38 7.47 19.68
CA LYS A 24 -9.62 7.22 20.91
C LYS A 24 -9.70 8.39 21.89
N SER A 25 -9.88 9.61 21.39
CA SER A 25 -9.85 10.84 22.20
C SER A 25 -11.19 11.57 22.29
N LYS A 26 -12.04 11.47 21.26
CA LYS A 26 -13.30 12.21 21.14
C LYS A 26 -14.51 11.27 21.21
N LYS A 27 -15.67 11.83 21.60
CA LYS A 27 -16.93 11.09 21.57
C LYS A 27 -17.37 10.87 20.11
N PRO A 28 -18.09 9.78 19.80
CA PRO A 28 -18.54 9.51 18.43
C PRO A 28 -19.41 10.61 17.81
N ASP A 29 -20.10 11.40 18.62
CA ASP A 29 -20.92 12.53 18.17
C ASP A 29 -20.07 13.71 17.67
N ASP A 30 -18.97 14.00 18.36
CA ASP A 30 -18.03 15.05 17.97
C ASP A 30 -17.25 14.64 16.71
N VAL A 31 -16.83 13.37 16.64
CA VAL A 31 -16.20 12.81 15.43
C VAL A 31 -17.15 12.86 14.22
N ALA A 32 -18.45 12.62 14.41
CA ALA A 32 -19.43 12.73 13.33
C ALA A 32 -19.50 14.16 12.75
N LYS A 33 -19.44 15.18 13.62
CA LYS A 33 -19.45 16.59 13.23
C LYS A 33 -18.15 17.00 12.54
N ASP A 34 -17.00 16.65 13.13
CA ASP A 34 -15.67 16.99 12.61
C ASP A 34 -15.47 16.48 11.18
N PHE A 35 -15.95 15.25 10.91
CA PHE A 35 -15.81 14.61 9.60
C PHE A 35 -17.01 14.84 8.67
N ASN A 36 -18.01 15.62 9.11
CA ASN A 36 -19.27 15.86 8.39
C ASN A 36 -19.93 14.57 7.88
N ILE A 37 -20.02 13.56 8.76
CA ILE A 37 -20.63 12.25 8.48
C ILE A 37 -21.75 11.93 9.45
N GLY A 38 -22.67 11.06 9.02
CA GLY A 38 -23.73 10.57 9.92
C GLY A 38 -23.16 9.74 11.07
N TYR A 39 -23.73 9.90 12.26
CA TYR A 39 -23.38 9.12 13.47
C TYR A 39 -23.43 7.60 13.23
N SER A 40 -24.41 7.14 12.43
CA SER A 40 -24.53 5.73 12.05
C SER A 40 -23.34 5.22 11.22
N THR A 41 -22.66 6.10 10.48
CA THR A 41 -21.43 5.77 9.74
C THR A 41 -20.28 5.55 10.70
N VAL A 42 -20.08 6.45 11.67
CA VAL A 42 -19.02 6.33 12.70
C VAL A 42 -19.14 4.99 13.44
N LYS A 43 -20.35 4.62 13.87
CA LYS A 43 -20.61 3.33 14.54
C LYS A 43 -20.27 2.11 13.67
N LYS A 44 -20.39 2.20 12.34
CA LYS A 44 -20.05 1.11 11.42
C LYS A 44 -18.55 0.99 11.14
N VAL A 45 -17.76 2.03 11.40
CA VAL A 45 -16.30 1.98 11.18
C VAL A 45 -15.63 1.14 12.26
N ARG A 46 -16.01 1.32 13.53
CA ARG A 46 -15.42 0.63 14.69
C ARG A 46 -15.31 -0.90 14.56
N PRO A 47 -16.36 -1.66 14.20
CA PRO A 47 -16.26 -3.12 14.09
C PRO A 47 -15.31 -3.59 12.97
N ASN A 48 -14.97 -2.73 12.00
CA ASN A 48 -14.06 -3.08 10.90
C ASN A 48 -12.61 -2.61 11.15
N GLU A 49 -12.28 -2.19 12.38
CA GLU A 49 -10.98 -1.63 12.76
C GLU A 49 -9.82 -2.55 12.40
N GLU A 50 -9.91 -3.84 12.72
CA GLU A 50 -8.85 -4.81 12.46
C GLU A 50 -8.57 -4.97 10.96
N GLU A 51 -9.62 -5.03 10.14
CA GLU A 51 -9.46 -5.15 8.68
C GLU A 51 -8.86 -3.86 8.09
N ILE A 52 -9.30 -2.69 8.55
CA ILE A 52 -8.76 -1.38 8.13
C ILE A 52 -7.26 -1.31 8.43
N ARG A 53 -6.85 -1.68 9.65
CA ARG A 53 -5.44 -1.72 10.05
C ARG A 53 -4.64 -2.75 9.27
N LYS A 54 -5.19 -3.96 9.06
CA LYS A 54 -4.54 -5.00 8.25
C LYS A 54 -4.28 -4.51 6.82
N ILE A 55 -5.22 -3.78 6.21
CA ILE A 55 -5.03 -3.21 4.87
C ILE A 55 -3.91 -2.17 4.88
N ALA A 56 -3.88 -1.28 5.88
CA ALA A 56 -2.84 -0.26 6.00
C ALA A 56 -1.43 -0.87 6.18
N LEU A 57 -1.31 -1.91 7.01
CA LEU A 57 -0.03 -2.60 7.25
C LEU A 57 0.48 -3.37 6.02
N ASN A 58 -0.41 -3.96 5.23
CA ASN A 58 -0.05 -4.76 4.05
C ASN A 58 0.13 -3.91 2.78
N ASN A 59 0.55 -2.65 2.91
CA ASN A 59 0.73 -1.72 1.79
C ASN A 59 -0.51 -1.61 0.87
N GLY A 60 -1.70 -1.77 1.45
CA GLY A 60 -2.95 -1.69 0.72
C GLY A 60 -3.23 -0.27 0.23
N ASN A 61 -4.02 -0.15 -0.83
CA ASN A 61 -4.41 1.15 -1.36
C ASN A 61 -5.30 1.91 -0.36
N LEU A 62 -4.74 2.91 0.32
CA LEU A 62 -5.44 3.71 1.34
C LEU A 62 -6.60 4.55 0.77
N ASN A 63 -6.53 4.91 -0.52
CA ASN A 63 -7.60 5.61 -1.23
C ASN A 63 -8.79 4.70 -1.58
N ARG A 64 -8.67 3.38 -1.37
CA ARG A 64 -9.75 2.42 -1.64
C ARG A 64 -10.96 2.70 -0.75
N LYS A 65 -12.14 2.90 -1.35
CA LYS A 65 -13.38 3.17 -0.61
C LYS A 65 -14.25 1.94 -0.35
N ARG A 66 -14.13 0.91 -1.18
CA ARG A 66 -14.92 -0.34 -1.10
C ARG A 66 -14.03 -1.55 -1.28
N LYS A 67 -14.28 -2.59 -0.49
CA LYS A 67 -13.79 -3.94 -0.77
C LYS A 67 -14.64 -4.52 -1.91
N ARG A 68 -13.98 -5.14 -2.89
CA ARG A 68 -14.64 -5.91 -3.95
C ARG A 68 -14.06 -7.31 -3.89
N GLU A 69 -14.86 -8.23 -3.39
CA GLU A 69 -14.52 -9.64 -3.35
C GLU A 69 -14.43 -10.14 -4.79
N SER A 70 -13.39 -10.92 -5.09
CA SER A 70 -13.31 -11.72 -6.30
C SER A 70 -13.41 -13.18 -5.93
N PRO A 71 -14.02 -14.04 -6.76
CA PRO A 71 -14.10 -15.48 -6.50
C PRO A 71 -12.71 -16.12 -6.29
N ASN A 72 -11.67 -15.50 -6.84
CA ASN A 72 -10.28 -15.97 -6.78
C ASN A 72 -9.39 -15.07 -5.90
N GLU A 73 -9.96 -14.50 -4.82
CA GLU A 73 -9.22 -13.60 -3.92
C GLU A 73 -8.04 -14.31 -3.24
N GLU A 74 -8.20 -15.60 -2.88
CA GLU A 74 -7.14 -16.42 -2.28
C GLU A 74 -5.88 -16.53 -3.16
N ILE A 75 -6.05 -16.65 -4.48
CA ILE A 75 -4.92 -16.72 -5.43
C ILE A 75 -4.18 -15.39 -5.44
N GLY A 76 -4.93 -14.29 -5.40
CA GLY A 76 -4.38 -12.94 -5.29
C GLY A 76 -3.59 -12.76 -4.00
N GLU A 77 -4.15 -13.16 -2.85
CA GLU A 77 -3.48 -13.07 -1.55
C GLU A 77 -2.18 -13.89 -1.52
N ALA A 78 -2.20 -15.13 -2.01
CA ALA A 78 -1.02 -15.98 -2.10
C ALA A 78 0.06 -15.38 -3.02
N LEU A 79 -0.35 -14.78 -4.16
CA LEU A 79 0.57 -14.13 -5.08
C LEU A 79 1.23 -12.90 -4.46
N ILE A 80 0.48 -12.13 -3.67
CA ILE A 80 1.00 -10.96 -2.95
C ILE A 80 1.98 -11.38 -1.86
N ALA A 81 1.66 -12.43 -1.09
CA ALA A 81 2.57 -12.97 -0.09
C ALA A 81 3.91 -13.41 -0.73
N TRP A 82 3.83 -14.13 -1.85
CA TRP A 82 5.01 -14.52 -2.63
C TRP A 82 5.78 -13.30 -3.16
N PHE A 83 5.07 -12.28 -3.69
CA PHE A 83 5.70 -11.05 -4.17
C PHE A 83 6.48 -10.33 -3.07
N HIS A 84 5.94 -10.25 -1.85
CA HIS A 84 6.64 -9.65 -0.71
C HIS A 84 7.90 -10.44 -0.34
N GLN A 85 7.84 -11.78 -0.34
CA GLN A 85 9.02 -12.62 -0.09
C GLN A 85 10.13 -12.36 -1.13
N MET A 86 9.76 -12.31 -2.41
CA MET A 86 10.70 -12.04 -3.50
C MET A 86 11.31 -10.63 -3.43
N ARG A 87 10.55 -9.64 -2.94
CA ARG A 87 11.06 -8.27 -2.71
C ARG A 87 12.11 -8.21 -1.60
N VAL A 88 11.93 -8.98 -0.53
CA VAL A 88 12.94 -9.11 0.54
C VAL A 88 14.24 -9.70 -0.01
N GLN A 89 14.15 -10.57 -1.02
CA GLN A 89 15.30 -11.17 -1.70
C GLN A 89 15.91 -10.28 -2.80
N ASN A 90 15.49 -9.01 -2.92
CA ASN A 90 15.90 -8.07 -3.97
C ASN A 90 15.73 -8.60 -5.40
N ALA A 91 14.81 -9.54 -5.61
CA ALA A 91 14.56 -10.10 -6.94
C ALA A 91 13.77 -9.11 -7.81
N THR A 92 14.18 -8.97 -9.07
CA THR A 92 13.44 -8.18 -10.06
C THR A 92 12.26 -8.99 -10.59
N ILE A 93 11.05 -8.62 -10.18
CA ILE A 93 9.81 -9.29 -10.60
C ILE A 93 9.16 -8.46 -11.70
N ASN A 94 8.83 -9.12 -12.82
CA ASN A 94 8.10 -8.52 -13.93
C ASN A 94 6.64 -9.03 -13.98
N GLY A 95 5.82 -8.38 -14.81
CA GLY A 95 4.41 -8.74 -14.99
C GLY A 95 4.19 -10.17 -15.48
N PRO A 96 4.88 -10.64 -16.54
CA PRO A 96 4.76 -12.02 -17.02
C PRO A 96 5.05 -13.07 -15.95
N LEU A 97 6.12 -12.89 -15.17
CA LEU A 97 6.47 -13.80 -14.08
C LEU A 97 5.38 -13.86 -13.00
N MET A 98 4.72 -12.74 -12.69
CA MET A 98 3.58 -12.75 -11.78
C MET A 98 2.37 -13.51 -12.35
N LEU A 99 2.12 -13.44 -13.66
CA LEU A 99 1.04 -14.20 -14.30
C LEU A 99 1.33 -15.70 -14.27
N GLU A 100 2.56 -16.11 -14.58
CA GLU A 100 2.99 -17.51 -14.49
C GLU A 100 2.87 -18.04 -13.06
N LYS A 101 3.32 -17.25 -12.09
CA LYS A 101 3.18 -17.63 -10.67
C LYS A 101 1.73 -17.71 -10.23
N ALA A 102 0.87 -16.80 -10.69
CA ALA A 102 -0.57 -16.83 -10.40
C ALA A 102 -1.21 -18.13 -10.92
N LYS A 103 -0.82 -18.58 -12.12
CA LYS A 103 -1.30 -19.83 -12.70
C LYS A 103 -0.79 -21.06 -11.92
N GLN A 104 0.45 -21.04 -11.44
CA GLN A 104 0.95 -22.11 -10.58
C GLN A 104 0.16 -22.17 -9.26
N LEU A 105 -0.07 -21.01 -8.63
CA LEU A 105 -0.82 -20.91 -7.38
C LEU A 105 -2.28 -21.35 -7.55
N SER A 106 -2.90 -21.08 -8.70
CA SER A 106 -4.26 -21.50 -8.96
C SER A 106 -4.40 -23.02 -8.97
N ILE A 107 -3.46 -23.72 -9.62
CA ILE A 107 -3.40 -25.19 -9.61
C ILE A 107 -3.20 -25.70 -8.17
N THR A 108 -2.27 -25.12 -7.42
CA THR A 108 -1.98 -25.53 -6.03
C THR A 108 -3.20 -25.35 -5.10
N LEU A 109 -3.98 -24.29 -5.32
CA LEU A 109 -5.17 -23.97 -4.52
C LEU A 109 -6.45 -24.65 -5.03
N GLY A 110 -6.38 -25.46 -6.10
CA GLY A 110 -7.53 -26.19 -6.66
C GLY A 110 -8.40 -25.39 -7.64
N HIS A 111 -7.95 -24.20 -8.07
CA HIS A 111 -8.61 -23.34 -9.04
C HIS A 111 -8.07 -23.55 -10.46
N GLN A 112 -8.30 -24.74 -11.03
CA GLN A 112 -7.72 -25.12 -12.33
C GLN A 112 -8.29 -24.31 -13.51
N ASP A 113 -9.54 -23.86 -13.41
CA ASP A 113 -10.21 -23.04 -14.43
C ASP A 113 -9.79 -21.57 -14.40
N PHE A 114 -8.97 -21.16 -13.43
CA PHE A 114 -8.53 -19.78 -13.33
C PHE A 114 -7.40 -19.49 -14.31
N GLU A 115 -7.70 -18.61 -15.28
CA GLU A 115 -6.70 -18.05 -16.18
C GLU A 115 -6.37 -16.60 -15.79
N PRO A 116 -5.16 -16.33 -15.25
CA PRO A 116 -4.76 -14.98 -14.89
C PRO A 116 -4.61 -14.11 -16.14
N SER A 117 -5.50 -13.14 -16.30
CA SER A 117 -5.39 -12.15 -17.36
C SER A 117 -4.54 -10.94 -16.95
N HIS A 118 -4.00 -10.22 -17.93
CA HIS A 118 -3.29 -8.97 -17.68
C HIS A 118 -4.16 -7.97 -16.91
N GLY A 119 -5.44 -7.83 -17.28
CA GLY A 119 -6.39 -6.96 -16.58
C GLY A 119 -6.71 -7.39 -15.15
N TRP A 120 -6.61 -8.69 -14.83
CA TRP A 120 -6.70 -9.16 -13.44
C TRP A 120 -5.47 -8.73 -12.65
N LEU A 121 -4.26 -8.91 -13.20
CA LEU A 121 -3.01 -8.51 -12.57
C LEU A 121 -2.94 -6.99 -12.33
N GLU A 122 -3.35 -6.16 -13.30
CA GLU A 122 -3.39 -4.70 -13.11
C GLU A 122 -4.29 -4.29 -11.94
N ARG A 123 -5.45 -4.95 -11.80
CA ARG A 123 -6.36 -4.70 -10.68
C ARG A 123 -5.76 -5.16 -9.35
N LEU A 124 -5.09 -6.31 -9.33
CA LEU A 124 -4.38 -6.79 -8.14
C LEU A 124 -3.30 -5.80 -7.71
N LYS A 125 -2.45 -5.36 -8.64
CA LYS A 125 -1.42 -4.35 -8.38
C LYS A 125 -2.00 -3.05 -7.83
N SER A 126 -3.09 -2.55 -8.42
CA SER A 126 -3.77 -1.35 -7.96
C SER A 126 -4.34 -1.46 -6.54
N ARG A 127 -4.79 -2.66 -6.14
CA ARG A 127 -5.29 -2.93 -4.78
C ARG A 127 -4.18 -2.94 -3.72
N HIS A 128 -3.01 -3.47 -4.09
CA HIS A 128 -1.85 -3.66 -3.19
C HIS A 128 -0.73 -2.64 -3.41
N ASN A 129 -1.04 -1.56 -4.14
CA ASN A 129 -0.11 -0.46 -4.44
C ASN A 129 1.24 -0.94 -5.03
N ILE A 130 1.20 -1.98 -5.87
CA ILE A 130 2.39 -2.54 -6.52
C ILE A 130 2.70 -1.75 -7.78
N LYS A 131 3.94 -1.27 -7.89
CA LYS A 131 4.49 -0.64 -9.09
C LYS A 131 5.71 -1.42 -9.57
N PHE A 132 5.71 -1.77 -10.85
CA PHE A 132 6.92 -2.24 -11.51
C PHE A 132 7.73 -1.01 -11.90
N ILE A 133 8.85 -0.80 -11.22
CA ILE A 133 9.80 0.25 -11.61
C ILE A 133 10.65 -0.37 -12.70
N LYS A 134 10.66 0.23 -13.89
CA LYS A 134 11.63 -0.11 -14.92
C LYS A 134 12.98 0.39 -14.43
N VAL A 135 13.85 -0.51 -14.00
CA VAL A 135 15.24 -0.15 -13.68
C VAL A 135 15.90 0.23 -15.00
N SER A 136 16.00 1.53 -15.27
CA SER A 136 16.71 2.03 -16.44
C SER A 136 18.19 2.13 -16.09
N GLY A 137 19.03 1.48 -16.89
CA GLY A 137 20.50 1.63 -17.06
C GLY A 137 21.37 1.89 -15.83
N GLU A 138 21.26 3.06 -15.24
CA GLU A 138 22.24 3.61 -14.28
C GLU A 138 22.14 2.96 -12.91
N ARG A 139 20.94 2.63 -12.43
CA ARG A 139 20.74 2.07 -11.08
C ARG A 139 21.18 0.61 -10.93
N ALA A 140 21.24 -0.13 -12.03
CA ALA A 140 21.73 -1.52 -12.03
C ALA A 140 23.27 -1.61 -12.09
N ALA A 141 23.93 -0.54 -12.57
CA ALA A 141 25.39 -0.42 -12.63
C ALA A 141 25.97 0.36 -11.43
N ALA A 142 25.12 0.81 -10.50
CA ALA A 142 25.54 1.55 -9.32
C ALA A 142 26.32 0.63 -8.38
N ASP A 143 27.58 0.97 -8.14
CA ASP A 143 28.41 0.32 -7.13
C ASP A 143 27.94 0.73 -5.73
N GLN A 144 27.04 -0.07 -5.16
CA GLN A 144 26.49 0.17 -3.83
C GLN A 144 27.59 0.15 -2.76
N ALA A 145 28.61 -0.70 -2.93
CA ALA A 145 29.73 -0.78 -2.00
C ALA A 145 30.63 0.47 -2.11
N GLY A 146 30.87 0.95 -3.33
CA GLY A 146 31.55 2.22 -3.58
C GLY A 146 30.80 3.42 -2.99
N ALA A 147 29.47 3.45 -3.13
CA ALA A 147 28.63 4.49 -2.55
C ALA A 147 28.66 4.46 -1.01
N GLU A 148 28.56 3.28 -0.40
CA GLU A 148 28.66 3.12 1.06
C GLU A 148 30.05 3.50 1.58
N ASN A 149 31.12 3.11 0.88
CA ASN A 149 32.48 3.50 1.21
C ASN A 149 32.67 5.03 1.12
N TRP A 150 32.11 5.66 0.08
CA TRP A 150 32.18 7.10 -0.08
C TRP A 150 31.41 7.84 1.02
N ILE A 151 30.20 7.39 1.37
CA ILE A 151 29.40 7.98 2.46
C ILE A 151 30.10 7.85 3.82
N ASN A 152 30.73 6.71 4.10
CA ASN A 152 31.32 6.47 5.42
C ASN A 152 32.72 7.07 5.57
N ASN A 153 33.51 7.11 4.50
CA ASN A 153 34.94 7.45 4.60
C ASN A 153 35.31 8.76 3.91
N VAL A 154 34.58 9.19 2.88
CA VAL A 154 34.91 10.40 2.10
C VAL A 154 34.02 11.56 2.50
N LEU A 155 32.71 11.32 2.62
CA LEU A 155 31.74 12.36 2.93
C LEU A 155 32.00 13.07 4.27
N PRO A 156 32.39 12.41 5.38
CA PRO A 156 32.66 13.12 6.64
C PRO A 156 33.84 14.09 6.51
N VAL A 157 34.91 13.68 5.82
CA VAL A 157 36.10 14.51 5.57
C VAL A 157 35.73 15.70 4.68
N VAL A 158 34.94 15.48 3.64
CA VAL A 158 34.50 16.55 2.74
C VAL A 158 33.60 17.53 3.48
N ILE A 159 32.78 17.11 4.44
CA ILE A 159 31.90 18.00 5.19
C ILE A 159 32.64 18.77 6.29
N GLU A 160 33.77 18.25 6.82
CA GLU A 160 34.58 18.96 7.83
C GLU A 160 35.14 20.31 7.33
N ASP A 161 35.39 20.44 6.02
CA ASP A 161 35.89 21.67 5.40
C ASP A 161 34.78 22.68 5.01
N TYR A 162 33.50 22.35 5.22
CA TYR A 162 32.37 23.20 4.83
C TYR A 162 31.57 23.66 6.05
N ASP A 163 31.24 24.94 6.11
CA ASP A 163 30.33 25.46 7.12
C ASP A 163 28.89 25.02 6.79
N LEU A 164 28.06 24.80 7.82
CA LEU A 164 26.66 24.36 7.64
C LEU A 164 25.84 25.30 6.75
N ASN A 165 26.27 26.57 6.60
CA ASN A 165 25.63 27.54 5.72
C ASN A 165 25.96 27.37 4.22
N ASP A 166 26.99 26.60 3.87
CA ASP A 166 27.40 26.34 2.49
C ASP A 166 26.71 25.12 1.87
N VAL A 167 26.00 24.32 2.69
CA VAL A 167 25.25 23.14 2.23
C VAL A 167 23.87 23.56 1.73
N LEU A 168 23.81 23.96 0.45
CA LEU A 168 22.55 24.32 -0.20
C LEU A 168 21.82 23.06 -0.69
N GLN A 169 20.73 22.70 -0.02
CA GLN A 169 19.81 21.69 -0.52
C GLN A 169 18.94 22.30 -1.63
N CYS A 170 19.26 22.00 -2.88
CA CYS A 170 18.37 22.33 -4.00
C CYS A 170 17.06 21.52 -3.87
N GLY A 171 15.94 22.23 -3.75
CA GLY A 171 14.58 21.66 -3.76
C GLY A 171 14.04 21.39 -5.15
#